data_AF-A0A352YXL2-F1
#
_entry.id   AF-A0A352YXL2-F1
#
_cell.length_a   1.000
_cell.length_b   1.000
_cell.length_c   1.000
_cell.angle_alpha   90.00
_cell.angle_beta   90.00
_cell.angle_gamma   90.00
#
_symmetry.space_group_name_H-M   'P 1'
#
loop_
_entity.id
_entity.type
_entity.pdbx_description
1 polymer ?
#
loop_
_entity_poly.entity_id
_entity_poly.type
_entity_poly.pdbx_seq_one_letter_code
_entity_poly.pdbx_strand_id
1 'polypeptide(L)'
;MYKAITIMTAILILLLSACNGKKENMHYKGNSEPLVQNAYIKLPLGSVRPEGWLKDQLTAQAEALTGNLDDFWPDLVNSSWRGGTGESWER
;
A
#
# COMPACT_ATOMS: atom_id res chain seq x y z
N MET A 1 8.68 -29.18 45.07
CA MET A 1 9.61 -29.39 43.94
C MET A 1 8.88 -29.51 42.60
N TYR A 2 7.90 -30.42 42.44
CA TYR A 2 7.15 -30.56 41.18
C TYR A 2 6.46 -29.27 40.70
N LYS A 3 5.84 -28.49 41.61
CA LYS A 3 5.17 -27.22 41.28
C LYS A 3 6.08 -26.16 40.66
N ALA A 4 7.33 -26.06 41.13
CA ALA A 4 8.31 -25.11 40.58
C ALA A 4 8.74 -25.52 39.17
N ILE A 5 8.87 -26.83 38.93
CA ILE A 5 9.19 -27.39 37.61
C ILE A 5 8.04 -27.13 36.62
N THR A 6 6.78 -27.30 37.03
CA THR A 6 5.61 -27.02 36.17
C THR A 6 5.46 -25.55 35.81
N ILE A 7 5.78 -24.64 36.74
CA ILE A 7 5.74 -23.19 36.49
C ILE A 7 6.85 -22.80 35.50
N MET A 8 8.05 -23.32 35.69
CA MET A 8 9.19 -23.05 34.80
C MET A 8 8.94 -23.53 33.37
N THR A 9 8.33 -24.71 33.19
CA THR A 9 7.99 -25.22 31.86
C THR A 9 6.85 -24.43 31.20
N ALA A 10 5.84 -24.00 31.97
CA ALA A 10 4.77 -23.15 31.44
C ALA A 10 5.28 -21.79 30.95
N ILE A 11 6.20 -21.16 31.68
CA ILE A 11 6.84 -19.89 31.31
C ILE A 11 7.67 -20.06 30.03
N LEU A 12 8.42 -21.15 29.90
CA LEU A 12 9.23 -21.43 28.72
C LEU A 12 8.37 -21.60 27.46
N ILE A 13 7.23 -22.31 27.56
CA ILE A 13 6.27 -22.47 26.45
C ILE A 13 5.70 -21.12 26.03
N LEU A 14 5.31 -20.27 27.00
CA LEU A 14 4.78 -18.93 26.75
C LEU A 14 5.79 -18.02 26.04
N LEU A 15 7.07 -18.08 26.44
CA LEU A 15 8.15 -17.33 25.81
C LEU A 15 8.43 -17.79 24.37
N LEU A 16 8.33 -19.10 24.10
CA LEU A 16 8.54 -19.65 22.75
C LEU A 16 7.41 -19.28 21.77
N SER A 17 6.17 -19.14 22.23
CA SER A 17 5.04 -18.75 21.37
C SER A 17 5.04 -17.27 20.98
N ALA A 18 5.71 -16.40 21.74
CA ALA A 18 5.73 -14.95 21.48
C ALA A 18 6.56 -14.55 20.24
N CYS A 19 7.39 -15.43 19.69
CA CYS A 19 8.28 -15.12 18.57
C CYS A 19 7.64 -15.26 17.17
N ASN A 20 6.38 -15.68 17.07
CA ASN A 20 5.76 -16.06 15.79
C ASN A 20 4.90 -14.98 15.11
N GLY A 21 5.19 -13.70 15.35
CA GLY A 21 4.51 -12.60 14.66
C GLY A 21 4.87 -12.56 13.17
N LYS A 22 3.99 -13.10 12.31
CA LYS A 22 4.09 -12.90 10.86
C LYS A 22 3.95 -11.39 10.57
N LYS A 23 5.02 -10.76 10.08
CA LYS A 23 4.97 -9.37 9.60
C LYS A 23 4.37 -9.35 8.21
N GLU A 24 3.04 -9.36 8.14
CA GLU A 24 2.30 -9.27 6.87
C GLU A 24 2.06 -7.81 6.48
N ASN A 25 2.02 -7.51 5.19
CA ASN A 25 1.72 -6.17 4.69
C ASN A 25 0.21 -5.89 4.86
N MET A 26 -0.11 -4.91 5.71
CA MET A 26 -1.51 -4.58 6.02
C MET A 26 -2.22 -3.81 4.88
N HIS A 27 -1.48 -3.25 3.92
CA HIS A 27 -2.05 -2.43 2.83
C HIS A 27 -2.42 -3.25 1.61
N TYR A 28 -1.64 -4.28 1.30
CA TYR A 28 -1.83 -5.11 0.11
C TYR A 28 -1.68 -6.58 0.47
N LYS A 29 -2.72 -7.35 0.17
CA LYS A 29 -2.72 -8.80 0.34
C LYS A 29 -1.95 -9.45 -0.81
N GLY A 30 -1.17 -10.48 -0.45
CA GLY A 30 -0.67 -11.42 -1.43
C GLY A 30 -1.77 -12.39 -1.88
N ASN A 31 -1.37 -13.36 -2.68
CA ASN A 31 -2.20 -14.46 -3.13
C ASN A 31 -2.72 -15.25 -1.92
N SER A 32 -4.01 -15.53 -1.89
CA SER A 32 -4.60 -16.41 -0.88
C SER A 32 -4.23 -17.88 -1.13
N GLU A 33 -4.25 -18.71 -0.09
CA GLU A 33 -4.15 -20.16 -0.24
C GLU A 33 -5.27 -20.70 -1.17
N PRO A 34 -5.01 -21.77 -1.95
CA PRO A 34 -3.78 -22.58 -2.01
C PRO A 34 -2.74 -22.07 -3.02
N LEU A 35 -2.88 -20.83 -3.52
CA LEU A 35 -1.99 -20.30 -4.55
C LEU A 35 -0.58 -20.08 -4.00
N VAL A 36 0.39 -20.19 -4.90
CA VAL A 36 1.78 -19.84 -4.60
C VAL A 36 1.84 -18.38 -4.16
N GLN A 37 2.50 -18.13 -3.04
CA GLN A 37 2.64 -16.80 -2.46
C GLN A 37 3.49 -15.90 -3.37
N ASN A 38 3.11 -14.62 -3.48
CA ASN A 38 3.88 -13.68 -4.30
C ASN A 38 5.28 -13.51 -3.71
N ALA A 39 6.29 -13.54 -4.58
CA ALA A 39 7.67 -13.23 -4.18
C ALA A 39 7.83 -11.78 -3.69
N TYR A 40 7.02 -10.87 -4.23
CA TYR A 40 6.99 -9.46 -3.86
C TYR A 40 5.54 -8.98 -3.70
N ILE A 41 5.35 -8.05 -2.77
CA ILE A 41 4.09 -7.35 -2.53
C ILE A 41 4.33 -5.85 -2.65
N LYS A 42 3.32 -5.11 -3.09
CA LYS A 42 3.42 -3.66 -3.28
C LYS A 42 3.78 -2.98 -1.95
N LEU A 43 4.63 -1.95 -2.03
CA LEU A 43 4.87 -1.09 -0.88
C LEU A 43 3.68 -0.14 -0.68
N PRO A 44 3.34 0.24 0.56
CA PRO A 44 2.31 1.24 0.85
C PRO A 44 2.55 2.53 0.05
N LEU A 45 1.48 3.21 -0.38
CA LEU A 45 1.64 4.51 -1.03
C LEU A 45 2.43 5.47 -0.14
N GLY A 46 3.39 6.18 -0.74
CA GLY A 46 4.27 7.13 -0.04
C GLY A 46 5.43 6.51 0.75
N SER A 47 5.58 5.18 0.74
CA SER A 47 6.74 4.51 1.35
C SER A 47 8.06 4.76 0.60
N VAL A 48 7.97 5.02 -0.71
CA VAL A 48 9.08 5.50 -1.53
C VAL A 48 8.87 6.99 -1.77
N ARG A 49 9.90 7.80 -1.49
CA ARG A 49 9.86 9.25 -1.70
C ARG A 49 10.96 9.66 -2.68
N PRO A 50 10.65 10.45 -3.72
CA PRO A 50 11.65 10.95 -4.64
C PRO A 50 12.52 12.01 -3.96
N GLU A 51 13.77 12.11 -4.39
CA GLU A 51 14.73 13.13 -3.95
C GLU A 51 15.48 13.72 -5.15
N GLY A 52 16.13 14.86 -4.93
CA GLY A 52 16.91 15.58 -5.95
C GLY A 52 16.12 15.82 -7.23
N TRP A 53 16.76 15.57 -8.38
CA TRP A 53 16.19 15.85 -9.70
C TRP A 53 14.82 15.21 -9.93
N LEU A 54 14.60 13.96 -9.50
CA LEU A 54 13.31 13.29 -9.72
C LEU A 54 12.20 13.98 -8.92
N LYS A 55 12.49 14.44 -7.70
CA LYS A 55 11.53 15.21 -6.91
C LYS A 55 11.15 16.50 -7.62
N ASP A 56 12.14 17.22 -8.14
CA ASP A 56 11.93 18.49 -8.82
C ASP A 56 11.07 18.31 -10.09
N GLN A 57 11.30 17.24 -10.86
CA GLN A 57 10.46 16.93 -12.03
C GLN A 57 9.02 16.60 -11.64
N LEU A 58 8.82 15.80 -10.59
CA LEU A 58 7.48 15.42 -10.14
C LEU A 58 6.72 16.63 -9.57
N THR A 59 7.40 17.51 -8.84
CA THR A 59 6.84 18.78 -8.39
C THR A 59 6.43 19.65 -9.58
N ALA A 60 7.31 19.82 -10.58
CA ALA A 60 6.99 20.58 -11.77
C ALA A 60 5.77 20.01 -12.52
N GLN A 61 5.67 18.68 -12.68
CA GLN A 61 4.51 18.04 -13.32
C GLN A 61 3.21 18.25 -12.53
N ALA A 62 3.28 18.19 -11.20
CA ALA A 62 2.13 18.39 -10.33
C ALA A 62 1.68 19.86 -10.26
N GLU A 63 2.60 20.81 -10.40
CA GLU A 63 2.29 22.25 -10.33
C GLU A 63 2.00 22.86 -11.71
N ALA A 64 2.39 22.21 -12.81
CA ALA A 64 2.21 22.71 -14.17
C ALA A 64 0.88 22.26 -14.79
N LEU A 65 0.81 22.34 -16.12
CA LEU A 65 -0.39 22.12 -16.93
C LEU A 65 -1.08 20.79 -16.63
N THR A 66 -0.32 19.71 -16.43
CA THR A 66 -0.85 18.37 -16.18
C THR A 66 -1.50 18.23 -14.81
N GLY A 67 -0.98 18.93 -13.79
CA GLY A 67 -1.52 18.86 -12.44
C GLY A 67 -2.73 19.74 -12.19
N ASN A 68 -2.96 20.75 -13.05
CA ASN A 68 -4.10 21.67 -13.01
C ASN A 68 -5.04 21.46 -14.22
N LEU A 69 -5.02 20.28 -14.84
CA LEU A 69 -5.74 20.03 -16.09
C LEU A 69 -7.25 20.21 -15.95
N ASP A 70 -7.79 19.94 -14.76
CA ASP A 70 -9.19 20.12 -14.41
C ASP A 70 -9.65 21.58 -14.35
N ASP A 71 -8.73 22.55 -14.21
CA ASP A 71 -9.09 23.98 -14.20
C ASP A 71 -9.54 24.50 -15.56
N PHE A 72 -9.04 23.91 -16.65
CA PHE A 72 -9.23 24.46 -18.00
C PHE A 72 -9.60 23.43 -19.07
N TRP A 73 -9.77 22.15 -18.72
CA TRP A 73 -10.16 21.09 -19.66
C TRP A 73 -11.57 20.52 -19.34
N PRO A 74 -12.65 21.14 -19.83
CA PRO A 74 -14.03 20.75 -19.49
C PRO A 74 -14.40 19.30 -19.83
N ASP A 75 -13.81 18.74 -20.88
CA ASP A 75 -14.09 17.36 -21.29
C ASP A 75 -13.63 16.34 -20.24
N LEU A 76 -12.57 16.66 -19.49
CA LEU A 76 -12.06 15.83 -18.40
C LEU A 76 -13.01 15.94 -17.21
N VAL A 77 -13.35 17.18 -16.85
CA VAL A 77 -14.22 17.48 -15.71
C VAL A 77 -15.59 16.84 -15.86
N ASN A 78 -16.18 16.96 -17.04
CA ASN A 78 -17.53 16.45 -17.34
C ASN A 78 -17.54 15.04 -17.90
N SER A 79 -16.40 14.35 -18.00
CA SER A 79 -16.33 13.00 -18.54
C SER A 79 -17.26 12.04 -17.82
N SER A 80 -17.85 11.10 -18.57
CA SER A 80 -18.66 10.04 -17.97
C SER A 80 -17.85 9.13 -17.05
N TRP A 81 -16.53 9.04 -17.24
CA TRP A 81 -15.61 8.34 -16.33
C TRP A 81 -15.57 8.92 -14.92
N ARG A 82 -15.81 10.23 -14.78
CA ARG A 82 -15.94 10.91 -13.48
C ARG A 82 -17.39 10.96 -12.98
N GLY A 83 -18.33 10.35 -13.71
CA GLY A 83 -19.77 10.40 -13.42
C GLY A 83 -20.47 11.65 -13.95
N GLY A 84 -19.85 12.40 -14.87
CA GLY A 84 -20.48 13.51 -15.59
C GLY A 84 -21.34 13.04 -16.76
N THR A 85 -21.84 13.99 -17.56
CA THR A 85 -22.71 13.74 -18.74
C THR A 85 -21.97 13.85 -20.08
N GLY A 86 -20.64 14.03 -20.05
CA GLY A 86 -19.78 14.15 -21.23
C GLY A 86 -19.37 12.78 -21.81
N GLU A 87 -18.44 12.80 -22.77
CA GLU A 87 -18.02 11.59 -23.48
C GLU A 87 -17.46 10.49 -22.55
N SER A 88 -17.70 9.23 -22.93
CA SER A 88 -17.32 8.02 -22.17
C SER A 88 -16.08 7.33 -22.72
N TRP A 89 -15.43 7.88 -23.74
CA TRP A 89 -14.24 7.30 -24.38
C TRP A 89 -13.07 8.28 -24.35
N GLU A 90 -11.85 7.76 -24.45
CA GLU A 90 -10.63 8.55 -24.57
C GLU A 90 -10.74 9.48 -25.80
N ARG A 91 -10.33 10.74 -25.61
CA ARG A 91 -10.20 11.74 -26.67
C ARG A 91 -8.73 11.99 -26.97
#